data_AF-M7ZG06-F1
#
_entry.id   AF-M7ZG06-F1
#
_cell.length_a   1.000
_cell.length_b   1.000
_cell.length_c   1.000
_cell.angle_alpha   90.00
_cell.angle_beta   90.00
_cell.angle_gamma   90.00
#
_symmetry.space_group_name_H-M   'P 1'
#
loop_
_entity.id
_entity.type
_entity.pdbx_description
1 polymer ?
#
loop_
_entity_poly.entity_id
_entity_poly.type
_entity_poly.pdbx_seq_one_letter_code
_entity_poly.pdbx_strand_id
1 'polypeptide(L)'
;MAADLDLDDVIQRLLDAEAPLSSPSAAPPLKAEEIRHLCAAAKELLLKQPTLLELSAPINICGDIHGQCTSFTFGADVVEEFCERHGLAMVCRAHEMKDGGYNQDFAGGKLVTVFSAPNYCGKCGNDGAVMTVAGDLACSFRVFHPDTAAAPPPAPIYL
;
A
#
# COMPACT_ATOMS: atom_id res chain seq x y z
N MET A 1 25.92 -12.31 -21.79
CA MET A 1 25.77 -11.64 -20.50
C MET A 1 24.95 -10.40 -20.77
N ALA A 2 23.73 -10.31 -20.23
CA ALA A 2 22.95 -9.08 -20.33
C ALA A 2 23.79 -7.97 -19.67
N ALA A 3 23.81 -6.77 -20.26
CA ALA A 3 24.43 -5.62 -19.62
C ALA A 3 23.84 -5.49 -18.22
N ASP A 4 24.70 -5.32 -17.23
CA ASP A 4 24.29 -5.13 -15.84
C ASP A 4 23.38 -3.90 -15.80
N LEU A 5 22.13 -4.11 -15.41
CA LEU A 5 21.15 -3.03 -15.33
C LEU A 5 21.52 -2.20 -14.10
N ASP A 6 21.91 -0.95 -14.32
CA ASP A 6 22.18 -0.02 -13.22
C ASP A 6 20.85 0.33 -12.52
N LEU A 7 20.58 -0.33 -11.39
CA LEU A 7 19.37 -0.13 -10.61
C LEU A 7 19.31 1.27 -9.99
N ASP A 8 20.45 1.85 -9.64
CA ASP A 8 20.51 3.18 -9.01
C ASP A 8 20.12 4.27 -10.03
N ASP A 9 20.61 4.17 -11.27
CA ASP A 9 20.18 5.04 -12.37
C ASP A 9 18.68 4.92 -12.68
N VAL A 10 18.16 3.69 -12.72
CA VAL A 10 16.72 3.42 -12.93
C VAL A 10 15.86 4.05 -11.83
N ILE A 11 16.27 3.91 -10.56
CA ILE A 11 15.57 4.51 -9.42
C ILE A 11 15.59 6.03 -9.53
N GLN A 12 16.74 6.63 -9.83
CA GLN A 12 16.87 8.08 -9.95
C GLN A 12 15.98 8.63 -11.06
N ARG A 13 15.94 7.97 -12.24
CA ARG A 13 15.04 8.35 -13.34
C ARG A 13 13.56 8.30 -12.96
N LEU A 14 13.15 7.31 -12.15
CA LEU A 14 11.77 7.21 -11.67
C LEU A 14 11.42 8.30 -10.67
N LEU A 15 12.35 8.66 -9.79
CA LEU A 15 12.18 9.76 -8.83
C LEU A 15 12.12 11.12 -9.53
N ASP A 16 12.99 11.35 -10.52
CA ASP A 16 13.04 12.60 -11.28
C ASP A 16 11.80 12.79 -12.18
N ALA A 17 11.12 11.70 -12.52
CA ALA A 17 9.90 11.72 -13.32
C ALA A 17 8.62 12.08 -12.53
N GLU A 18 8.74 12.48 -11.25
CA GLU A 18 7.67 13.12 -10.47
C GLU A 18 7.28 14.50 -11.07
N ALA A 19 6.72 14.50 -12.27
CA ALA A 19 5.90 15.59 -12.81
C ALA A 19 4.42 15.26 -12.53
N PRO A 20 3.53 16.26 -12.40
CA PRO A 20 2.21 16.06 -11.81
C PRO A 20 1.44 14.93 -12.50
N LEU A 21 0.88 14.02 -11.70
CA LEU A 21 -0.09 12.97 -12.10
C LEU A 21 -1.29 13.52 -12.93
N SER A 22 -1.37 14.82 -13.12
CA SER A 22 -2.30 15.55 -13.98
C SER A 22 -2.18 15.25 -15.48
N SER A 23 -1.10 14.59 -15.95
CA SER A 23 -0.90 14.27 -17.37
C SER A 23 -0.75 12.76 -17.62
N PRO A 24 -1.85 12.00 -17.83
CA PRO A 24 -1.83 10.54 -18.02
C PRO A 24 -1.13 10.06 -19.32
N SER A 25 -0.50 10.93 -20.10
CA SER A 25 0.12 10.59 -21.39
C SER A 25 1.65 10.61 -21.40
N ALA A 26 2.32 10.85 -20.27
CA ALA A 26 3.77 10.74 -20.20
C ALA A 26 4.14 9.25 -20.11
N ALA A 27 4.81 8.73 -21.13
CA ALA A 27 5.39 7.38 -21.05
C ALA A 27 6.39 7.31 -19.89
N PRO A 28 6.45 6.19 -19.15
CA PRO A 28 7.42 6.06 -18.06
C PRO A 28 8.85 6.23 -18.60
N PRO A 29 9.80 6.76 -17.80
CA PRO A 29 11.18 7.03 -18.20
C PRO A 29 12.05 5.76 -18.35
N LEU A 30 11.43 4.64 -18.76
CA LEU A 30 12.03 3.32 -18.85
C LEU A 30 11.71 2.66 -20.21
N LYS A 31 12.71 2.00 -20.79
CA LYS A 31 12.55 1.20 -22.01
C LYS A 31 11.85 -0.12 -21.68
N ALA A 32 11.13 -0.67 -22.65
CA ALA A 32 10.44 -1.96 -22.50
C ALA A 32 11.39 -3.13 -22.12
N GLU A 33 12.66 -3.08 -22.53
CA GLU A 33 13.67 -4.08 -22.17
C GLU A 33 14.06 -3.98 -20.69
N GLU A 34 14.27 -2.77 -20.17
CA GLU A 34 14.58 -2.51 -18.75
C GLU A 34 13.41 -3.00 -17.88
N ILE A 35 12.16 -2.69 -18.27
CA ILE A 35 10.96 -3.16 -17.58
C ILE A 35 10.90 -4.70 -17.53
N ARG A 36 11.13 -5.38 -18.67
CA ARG A 36 11.13 -6.85 -18.71
C ARG A 36 12.22 -7.44 -17.81
N HIS A 37 13.41 -6.84 -17.79
CA HIS A 37 14.50 -7.27 -16.94
C HIS A 37 14.14 -7.14 -15.45
N LEU A 38 13.60 -5.98 -15.05
CA LEU A 38 13.15 -5.73 -13.67
C LEU A 38 12.07 -6.73 -13.25
N CYS A 39 11.05 -6.96 -14.09
CA CYS A 39 9.99 -7.94 -13.79
C CYS A 39 10.54 -9.36 -13.68
N ALA A 40 11.50 -9.75 -14.53
CA ALA A 40 12.12 -11.07 -14.47
C ALA A 40 12.94 -11.25 -13.19
N ALA A 41 13.78 -10.27 -12.85
CA ALA A 41 14.57 -10.29 -11.61
C ALA A 41 13.68 -10.30 -10.36
N ALA A 42 12.65 -9.45 -10.31
CA ALA A 42 11.68 -9.42 -9.22
C ALA A 42 10.94 -10.76 -9.08
N LYS A 43 10.49 -11.35 -10.20
CA LYS A 43 9.86 -12.68 -10.21
C LYS A 43 10.78 -13.74 -9.64
N GLU A 44 12.05 -13.77 -10.03
CA GLU A 44 13.00 -14.74 -9.49
C GLU A 44 13.22 -14.57 -7.98
N LEU A 45 13.31 -13.33 -7.49
CA LEU A 45 13.44 -13.06 -6.06
C LEU A 45 12.19 -13.50 -5.29
N LEU A 46 11.00 -13.15 -5.78
CA LEU A 46 9.73 -13.55 -5.16
C LEU A 46 9.55 -15.08 -5.15
N LEU A 47 10.00 -15.79 -6.19
CA LEU A 47 9.95 -17.26 -6.24
C LEU A 47 10.96 -17.93 -5.31
N LYS A 48 12.07 -17.26 -4.97
CA LYS A 48 13.07 -17.75 -4.02
C LYS A 48 12.66 -17.55 -2.57
N GLN A 49 11.80 -16.56 -2.31
CA GLN A 49 11.30 -16.25 -0.98
C GLN A 49 10.13 -17.15 -0.58
N PRO A 50 9.94 -17.43 0.71
CA PRO A 50 8.75 -18.14 1.18
C PRO A 50 7.51 -17.28 0.99
N THR A 51 6.36 -17.91 0.77
CA THR A 51 5.07 -17.22 0.65
C THR A 51 4.66 -16.49 1.94
N LEU A 52 5.06 -17.03 3.09
CA LEU A 52 4.92 -16.38 4.40
C LEU A 52 6.27 -15.82 4.82
N LEU A 53 6.38 -14.50 4.88
CA LEU A 53 7.58 -13.81 5.32
C LEU A 53 7.54 -13.58 6.84
N GLU A 54 8.63 -13.90 7.52
CA GLU A 54 8.87 -13.55 8.92
C GLU A 54 9.83 -12.36 8.98
N LEU A 55 9.31 -11.19 9.35
CA LEU A 55 10.06 -9.94 9.39
C LEU A 55 10.23 -9.47 10.84
N SER A 56 11.40 -8.93 11.15
CA SER A 56 11.67 -8.32 12.45
C SER A 56 11.46 -6.81 12.40
N ALA A 57 10.95 -6.24 13.49
CA ALA A 57 10.89 -4.80 13.66
C ALA A 57 12.33 -4.19 13.75
N PRO A 58 12.52 -2.91 13.41
CA PRO A 58 11.52 -1.93 12.99
C PRO A 58 11.08 -2.07 11.52
N ILE A 59 9.80 -1.84 11.24
CA ILE A 59 9.25 -1.91 9.86
C ILE A 59 8.12 -0.91 9.65
N ASN A 60 8.03 -0.37 8.43
CA ASN A 60 6.89 0.43 7.98
C ASN A 60 5.96 -0.42 7.12
N ILE A 61 4.66 -0.36 7.42
CA ILE A 61 3.61 -1.04 6.66
C ILE A 61 2.83 0.01 5.88
N CYS A 62 3.01 -0.05 4.55
CA CYS A 62 2.19 0.68 3.60
C CYS A 62 1.02 -0.21 3.18
N GLY A 63 -0.20 0.34 3.23
CA GLY A 63 -1.40 -0.34 2.79
C GLY A 63 -1.61 -0.21 1.27
N ASP A 64 -2.87 -0.10 0.87
CA ASP A 64 -3.21 -0.05 -0.56
C ASP A 64 -2.62 1.18 -1.25
N ILE A 65 -2.10 0.92 -2.43
CA ILE A 65 -1.74 1.92 -3.44
C ILE A 65 -2.63 1.84 -4.70
N HIS A 66 -3.77 1.11 -4.60
CA HIS A 66 -4.90 0.85 -5.53
C HIS A 66 -5.09 -0.64 -5.94
N GLY A 67 -6.26 -1.22 -5.59
CA GLY A 67 -6.76 -2.54 -6.04
C GLY A 67 -8.14 -2.89 -5.44
N GLN A 68 -8.93 -3.73 -6.10
CA GLN A 68 -10.22 -4.24 -5.59
C GLN A 68 -10.19 -5.78 -5.55
N CYS A 69 -10.43 -6.35 -4.38
CA CYS A 69 -10.64 -7.79 -4.14
C CYS A 69 -12.10 -8.08 -3.68
N THR A 70 -12.70 -9.15 -4.22
CA THR A 70 -13.99 -9.68 -3.77
C THR A 70 -13.80 -11.08 -3.20
N SER A 71 -14.20 -11.29 -1.94
CA SER A 71 -14.18 -12.58 -1.23
C SER A 71 -15.23 -12.56 -0.11
N PHE A 72 -15.01 -13.30 0.98
CA PHE A 72 -15.89 -13.34 2.16
C PHE A 72 -15.60 -12.20 3.14
N THR A 73 -16.62 -11.80 3.90
CA THR A 73 -16.48 -10.93 5.07
C THR A 73 -16.44 -11.75 6.35
N PHE A 74 -15.80 -11.23 7.40
CA PHE A 74 -15.67 -11.89 8.70
C PHE A 74 -15.92 -10.89 9.84
N GLY A 75 -16.43 -11.41 10.97
CA GLY A 75 -16.71 -10.63 12.16
C GLY A 75 -15.50 -10.51 13.10
N ALA A 76 -15.69 -9.76 14.18
CA ALA A 76 -14.69 -9.59 15.23
C ALA A 76 -14.34 -10.92 15.93
N ASP A 77 -15.33 -11.79 16.10
CA ASP A 77 -15.21 -13.14 16.66
C ASP A 77 -14.17 -13.98 15.90
N VAL A 78 -14.21 -13.94 14.56
CA VAL A 78 -13.27 -14.67 13.71
C VAL A 78 -11.84 -14.13 13.85
N VAL A 79 -11.69 -12.80 13.95
CA VAL A 79 -10.37 -12.17 14.16
C VAL A 79 -9.80 -12.55 15.52
N GLU A 80 -10.61 -12.45 16.56
CA GLU A 80 -10.21 -12.77 17.93
C GLU A 80 -9.76 -14.23 18.05
N GLU A 81 -10.56 -15.16 17.51
CA GLU A 81 -10.24 -16.59 17.50
C GLU A 81 -8.97 -16.87 16.69
N PHE A 82 -8.81 -16.24 15.51
CA PHE A 82 -7.62 -16.40 14.68
C PHE A 82 -6.36 -15.94 15.41
N CYS A 83 -6.40 -14.75 16.02
CA CYS A 83 -5.28 -14.22 16.79
C CYS A 83 -4.93 -15.12 17.98
N GLU A 84 -5.92 -15.61 18.71
CA GLU A 84 -5.70 -16.51 19.85
C GLU A 84 -5.11 -17.87 19.42
N ARG A 85 -5.68 -18.47 18.39
CA ARG A 85 -5.22 -19.76 17.86
C ARG A 85 -3.77 -19.72 17.39
N HIS A 86 -3.35 -18.58 16.84
CA HIS A 86 -2.02 -18.41 16.25
C HIS A 86 -1.04 -17.62 17.13
N GLY A 87 -1.43 -17.23 18.34
CA GLY A 87 -0.59 -16.46 19.25
C GLY A 87 -0.20 -15.08 18.71
N LEU A 88 -1.06 -14.47 17.90
CA LEU A 88 -0.83 -13.16 17.28
C LEU A 88 -1.47 -12.06 18.12
N ALA A 89 -0.75 -10.95 18.30
CA ALA A 89 -1.31 -9.77 18.96
C ALA A 89 -2.36 -9.07 18.08
N MET A 90 -2.14 -9.05 16.76
CA MET A 90 -2.93 -8.26 15.82
C MET A 90 -2.74 -8.74 14.38
N VAL A 91 -3.79 -8.58 13.57
CA VAL A 91 -3.73 -8.65 12.11
C VAL A 91 -3.67 -7.24 11.55
N CYS A 92 -2.62 -6.91 10.78
CA CYS A 92 -2.56 -5.67 10.01
C CYS A 92 -2.87 -5.97 8.54
N ARG A 93 -3.78 -5.21 7.93
CA ARG A 93 -4.20 -5.41 6.54
C ARG A 93 -4.39 -4.11 5.76
N ALA A 94 -4.43 -4.26 4.44
CA ALA A 94 -4.87 -3.27 3.46
C ALA A 94 -6.18 -3.75 2.76
N HIS A 95 -6.65 -3.14 1.65
CA HIS A 95 -7.86 -3.44 0.84
C HIS A 95 -9.12 -2.55 1.04
N GLU A 96 -9.42 -2.13 2.26
CA GLU A 96 -10.58 -1.25 2.56
C GLU A 96 -10.09 0.19 2.79
N MET A 97 -10.69 1.14 2.07
CA MET A 97 -10.49 2.57 2.26
C MET A 97 -11.09 3.01 3.62
N LYS A 98 -10.35 3.83 4.36
CA LYS A 98 -10.82 4.48 5.59
C LYS A 98 -10.64 5.98 5.46
N ASP A 99 -11.62 6.74 5.93
CA ASP A 99 -11.63 8.19 5.84
C ASP A 99 -10.38 8.84 6.45
N GLY A 100 -9.91 8.35 7.61
CA GLY A 100 -8.68 8.83 8.27
C GLY A 100 -7.40 8.09 7.85
N GLY A 101 -7.43 7.31 6.76
CA GLY A 101 -6.30 6.50 6.28
C GLY A 101 -6.04 5.21 7.06
N TYR A 102 -6.62 5.02 8.25
CA TYR A 102 -6.52 3.78 9.01
C TYR A 102 -7.74 3.55 9.93
N ASN A 103 -7.87 2.35 10.48
CA ASN A 103 -8.79 2.01 11.57
C ASN A 103 -8.15 0.95 12.47
N GLN A 104 -8.22 1.15 13.79
CA GLN A 104 -7.64 0.26 14.80
C GLN A 104 -8.64 -0.21 15.86
N ASP A 105 -9.94 0.11 15.70
CA ASP A 105 -10.93 -0.11 16.76
C ASP A 105 -11.64 -1.47 16.61
N PHE A 106 -11.44 -2.16 15.49
CA PHE A 106 -12.10 -3.43 15.21
C PHE A 106 -11.51 -4.57 16.07
N ALA A 107 -12.38 -5.48 16.53
CA ALA A 107 -12.00 -6.65 17.33
C ALA A 107 -11.12 -6.30 18.55
N GLY A 108 -11.46 -5.22 19.26
CA GLY A 108 -10.72 -4.77 20.44
C GLY A 108 -9.26 -4.39 20.16
N GLY A 109 -8.95 -3.93 18.94
CA GLY A 109 -7.59 -3.60 18.51
C GLY A 109 -6.81 -4.75 17.90
N LYS A 110 -7.41 -5.94 17.75
CA LYS A 110 -6.77 -7.10 17.12
C LYS A 110 -6.77 -7.03 15.58
N LEU A 111 -7.48 -6.08 14.97
CA LEU A 111 -7.42 -5.82 13.53
C LEU A 111 -7.11 -4.34 13.25
N VAL A 112 -6.00 -4.10 12.56
CA VAL A 112 -5.66 -2.79 12.02
C VAL A 112 -5.79 -2.79 10.51
N THR A 113 -6.53 -1.81 10.01
CA THR A 113 -6.65 -1.49 8.60
C THR A 113 -5.80 -0.27 8.30
N VAL A 114 -4.88 -0.36 7.34
CA VAL A 114 -4.10 0.76 6.80
C VAL A 114 -4.46 0.99 5.33
N PHE A 115 -4.58 2.24 4.92
CA PHE A 115 -4.86 2.67 3.56
C PHE A 115 -3.96 3.85 3.20
N SER A 116 -3.14 3.72 2.17
CA SER A 116 -2.04 4.69 1.91
C SER A 116 -2.28 5.61 0.70
N ALA A 117 -3.46 5.54 0.08
CA ALA A 117 -3.84 6.38 -1.07
C ALA A 117 -4.78 7.52 -0.66
N PRO A 118 -4.28 8.75 -0.42
CA PRO A 118 -5.12 9.91 -0.13
C PRO A 118 -5.95 10.32 -1.35
N ASN A 119 -7.14 10.87 -1.10
CA ASN A 119 -8.15 11.18 -2.12
C ASN A 119 -8.35 10.03 -3.11
N TYR A 120 -8.71 8.86 -2.60
CA TYR A 120 -8.88 7.66 -3.40
C TYR A 120 -9.76 7.91 -4.63
N CYS A 121 -9.30 7.43 -5.79
CA CYS A 121 -9.91 7.66 -7.10
C CYS A 121 -10.08 9.14 -7.50
N GLY A 122 -9.44 10.07 -6.80
CA GLY A 122 -9.59 11.52 -6.98
C GLY A 122 -10.93 12.08 -6.49
N LYS A 123 -11.74 11.29 -5.75
CA LYS A 123 -13.12 11.67 -5.39
C LYS A 123 -13.49 11.41 -3.93
N CYS A 124 -12.79 10.52 -3.24
CA CYS A 124 -13.21 10.07 -1.90
C CYS A 124 -12.82 11.06 -0.80
N GLY A 125 -11.80 11.90 -1.00
CA GLY A 125 -11.36 12.87 0.01
C GLY A 125 -10.78 12.26 1.29
N ASN A 126 -10.53 10.95 1.32
CA ASN A 126 -9.92 10.27 2.46
C ASN A 126 -8.44 10.65 2.63
N ASP A 127 -7.94 10.54 3.84
CA ASP A 127 -6.52 10.57 4.15
C ASP A 127 -5.84 9.26 3.73
N GLY A 128 -4.52 9.30 3.56
CA GLY A 128 -3.65 8.14 3.53
C GLY A 128 -2.92 7.99 4.87
N ALA A 129 -2.54 6.77 5.24
CA ALA A 129 -1.70 6.51 6.40
C ALA A 129 -0.61 5.46 6.12
N VAL A 130 0.47 5.53 6.88
CA VAL A 130 1.51 4.50 6.97
C VAL A 130 1.69 4.12 8.44
N MET A 131 1.69 2.83 8.75
CA MET A 131 1.92 2.33 10.09
C MET A 131 3.41 2.02 10.30
N THR A 132 4.00 2.53 11.37
CA THR A 132 5.37 2.21 11.81
C THR A 132 5.30 1.28 13.01
N VAL A 133 5.99 0.14 12.94
CA VAL A 133 6.22 -0.76 14.06
C VAL A 133 7.64 -0.56 14.55
N ALA A 134 7.79 -0.02 15.77
CA ALA A 134 9.07 0.20 16.40
C ALA A 134 9.69 -1.10 16.93
N GLY A 135 10.96 -1.07 17.35
CA GLY A 135 11.68 -2.26 17.83
C GLY A 135 11.09 -2.89 19.11
N ASP A 136 10.38 -2.11 19.91
CA ASP A 136 9.59 -2.56 21.07
C ASP A 136 8.16 -2.99 20.70
N LEU A 137 7.87 -3.09 19.39
CA LEU A 137 6.58 -3.41 18.80
C LEU A 137 5.50 -2.33 18.99
N ALA A 138 5.86 -1.13 19.46
CA ALA A 138 4.94 -0.01 19.50
C ALA A 138 4.50 0.37 18.07
N CYS A 139 3.19 0.45 17.86
CA CYS A 139 2.60 0.84 16.57
C CYS A 139 2.25 2.32 16.59
N SER A 140 2.62 3.05 15.53
CA SER A 140 2.28 4.47 15.34
C SER A 140 1.89 4.73 13.89
N PHE A 141 1.15 5.80 13.63
CA PHE A 141 0.62 6.11 12.31
C PHE A 141 1.08 7.50 11.87
N ARG A 142 1.60 7.58 10.64
CA ARG A 142 1.82 8.84 9.94
C ARG A 142 0.71 9.04 8.92
N VAL A 143 -0.02 10.14 9.05
CA VAL A 143 -1.18 10.47 8.20
C VAL A 143 -0.78 11.49 7.14
N PHE A 144 -1.33 11.34 5.94
CA PHE A 144 -1.11 12.15 4.75
C PHE A 144 -2.46 12.64 4.24
N HIS A 145 -2.67 13.95 4.27
CA HIS A 145 -3.91 14.56 3.81
C HIS A 145 -3.88 14.76 2.29
N PRO A 146 -5.03 14.73 1.61
CA PRO A 146 -5.10 15.01 0.19
C PRO A 146 -4.79 16.48 -0.12
N ASP A 147 -4.05 16.73 -1.21
CA ASP A 147 -3.79 18.09 -1.68
C ASP A 147 -5.11 18.75 -2.13
N THR A 148 -5.47 19.84 -1.46
CA THR A 148 -6.69 20.63 -1.70
C THR A 148 -6.71 21.38 -3.04
N ALA A 149 -5.68 21.23 -3.87
CA ALA A 149 -5.57 21.88 -5.18
C ALA A 149 -6.35 21.20 -6.31
N ALA A 150 -6.87 19.97 -6.10
CA ALA A 150 -7.75 19.32 -7.05
C ALA A 150 -9.21 19.72 -6.78
N ALA A 151 -9.80 20.54 -7.66
CA ALA A 151 -11.22 20.86 -7.62
C ALA A 151 -12.07 19.57 -7.52
N PRO A 152 -13.16 19.56 -6.73
CA PRO A 152 -14.01 18.39 -6.64
C PRO A 152 -14.52 18.00 -8.03
N PRO A 153 -14.52 16.70 -8.39
CA PRO A 153 -15.11 16.25 -9.65
C PRO A 153 -16.58 16.70 -9.70
N PRO A 154 -17.10 17.10 -10.87
CA PRO A 154 -18.51 17.46 -11.00
C PRO A 154 -19.38 16.30 -10.50
N ALA A 155 -20.45 16.65 -9.76
CA ALA A 155 -21.37 15.69 -9.17
C ALA A 155 -21.84 14.65 -10.21
N PRO A 156 -21.98 13.37 -9.84
CA PRO A 156 -22.48 12.36 -10.77
C PRO A 156 -23.88 12.75 -11.25
N ILE A 157 -24.04 12.88 -12.56
CA ILE A 157 -25.36 12.86 -13.19
C ILE A 157 -25.88 11.44 -13.04
N TYR A 158 -26.80 11.23 -12.10
CA TYR A 158 -27.60 10.01 -12.08
C TYR A 158 -28.51 10.04 -13.31
N LEU A 159 -28.23 9.16 -14.28
CA LEU A 159 -29.17 8.77 -15.32
C LEU A 159 -30.10 7.69 -14.77
#